data_AF-A0A934E7H9-F1
#
_entry.id   AF-A0A934E7H9-F1
#
_cell.length_a   1.000
_cell.length_b   1.000
_cell.length_c   1.000
_cell.angle_alpha   90.00
_cell.angle_beta   90.00
_cell.angle_gamma   90.00
#
_symmetry.space_group_name_H-M   'P 1'
#
loop_
_entity.id
_entity.type
_entity.pdbx_description
1 polymer ?
#
loop_
_entity_poly.entity_id
_entity_poly.type
_entity_poly.pdbx_seq_one_letter_code
_entity_poly.pdbx_strand_id
1 'polypeptide(L)'
;MSCMAPRALAVWALIASSGYIYANVNTPLSYRSPTPADVPVGQMGPEVQGTACNYAVLGLVAWGDGGYAAAVEEAKTRSGAQLLADVKADRTFFNVLGVYQRSCTQVTGKTVR
;
A
#
# COMPACT_ATOMS: atom_id res chain seq x y z
N MET A 1 -19.16 -15.25 28.87
CA MET A 1 -19.18 -15.86 27.51
C MET A 1 -20.56 -15.62 26.93
N SER A 2 -20.76 -14.47 26.29
CA SER A 2 -22.08 -14.09 25.78
C SER A 2 -22.31 -14.74 24.42
N CYS A 3 -23.36 -15.56 24.34
CA CYS A 3 -23.83 -16.20 23.11
C CYS A 3 -24.09 -15.15 22.03
N MET A 4 -23.22 -15.09 21.01
CA MET A 4 -23.52 -14.41 19.76
C MET A 4 -24.68 -15.15 19.09
N ALA A 5 -25.81 -14.46 18.90
CA ALA A 5 -27.03 -15.06 18.36
C ALA A 5 -26.77 -15.66 16.96
N PRO A 6 -27.29 -16.86 16.64
CA PRO A 6 -27.03 -17.56 15.38
C PRO A 6 -27.44 -16.77 14.13
N ARG A 7 -28.39 -15.82 14.29
CA ARG A 7 -28.80 -14.90 13.24
C ARG A 7 -27.73 -13.87 12.87
N ALA A 8 -26.96 -13.39 13.85
CA ALA A 8 -25.87 -12.46 13.59
C ALA A 8 -24.72 -13.12 12.82
N LEU A 9 -24.44 -14.40 13.12
CA LEU A 9 -23.45 -15.20 12.39
C LEU A 9 -23.87 -15.44 10.92
N ALA A 10 -25.15 -15.75 10.67
CA ALA A 10 -25.65 -15.95 9.31
C ALA A 10 -25.58 -14.67 8.46
N VAL A 11 -25.88 -13.50 9.05
CA VAL A 11 -25.76 -12.21 8.35
C VAL A 11 -24.31 -11.89 8.02
N TRP A 12 -23.39 -12.11 8.95
CA TRP A 12 -21.95 -11.93 8.70
C TRP A 12 -21.43 -12.87 7.60
N ALA A 13 -21.89 -14.12 7.55
CA ALA A 13 -21.51 -15.09 6.52
C ALA A 13 -22.00 -14.66 5.12
N LEU A 14 -23.20 -14.10 5.01
CA LEU A 14 -23.73 -13.59 3.74
C LEU A 14 -22.96 -12.34 3.27
N ILE A 15 -22.67 -11.40 4.17
CA ILE A 15 -21.88 -10.20 3.89
C ILE A 15 -20.47 -10.55 3.42
N ALA A 16 -19.83 -11.56 4.01
CA ALA A 16 -18.51 -12.02 3.61
C ALA A 16 -18.49 -12.69 2.21
N SER A 17 -19.65 -13.22 1.76
CA SER A 17 -19.77 -13.92 0.47
C SER A 17 -20.01 -12.99 -0.72
N SER A 18 -20.50 -11.77 -0.50
CA SER A 18 -20.95 -10.84 -1.57
C SER A 18 -19.82 -10.09 -2.31
N GLY A 19 -18.55 -10.33 -2.00
CA GLY A 19 -17.46 -9.50 -2.51
C GLY A 19 -17.59 -8.04 -2.07
N TYR A 20 -16.88 -7.13 -2.74
CA TYR A 20 -16.97 -5.69 -2.45
C TYR A 20 -18.19 -5.07 -3.13
N ILE A 21 -19.02 -4.36 -2.37
CA ILE A 21 -20.10 -3.49 -2.90
C ILE A 21 -19.50 -2.26 -3.59
N TYR A 22 -18.34 -1.80 -3.09
CA TYR A 22 -17.56 -0.74 -3.71
C TYR A 22 -16.07 -1.05 -3.61
N ALA A 23 -15.37 -1.00 -4.74
CA ALA A 23 -13.92 -1.14 -4.79
C ALA A 23 -13.31 -0.10 -5.74
N ASN A 24 -12.53 0.80 -5.18
CA ASN A 24 -11.68 1.73 -5.92
C ASN A 24 -10.26 1.68 -5.34
N VAL A 25 -9.56 0.60 -5.65
CA VAL A 25 -8.20 0.35 -5.17
C VAL A 25 -7.25 0.37 -6.37
N ASN A 26 -6.23 1.21 -6.30
CA ASN A 26 -5.17 1.25 -7.31
C ASN A 26 -3.87 0.69 -6.71
N THR A 27 -3.34 -0.39 -7.31
CA THR A 27 -2.11 -1.03 -6.85
C THR A 27 -1.33 -1.62 -8.04
N PRO A 28 -0.66 -0.81 -8.87
CA PRO A 28 0.23 -1.33 -9.91
C PRO A 28 1.23 -2.33 -9.30
N LEU A 29 1.29 -3.52 -9.89
CA LEU A 29 2.01 -4.69 -9.36
C LEU A 29 3.53 -4.60 -9.52
N SER A 30 4.03 -3.75 -10.40
CA SER A 30 5.46 -3.67 -10.71
C SER A 30 5.93 -2.23 -10.81
N TYR A 31 7.02 -1.93 -10.13
CA TYR A 31 7.82 -0.73 -10.33
C TYR A 31 9.25 -1.17 -10.60
N ARG A 32 9.87 -0.65 -11.67
CA ARG A 32 11.28 -0.90 -11.95
C ARG A 32 12.10 0.32 -11.56
N SER A 33 12.99 0.11 -10.59
CA SER A 33 14.01 1.08 -10.21
C SER A 33 15.32 0.82 -10.95
N PRO A 34 16.08 1.86 -11.30
CA PRO A 34 17.47 1.71 -11.68
C PRO A 34 18.30 1.19 -10.51
N THR A 35 19.29 0.36 -10.81
CA THR A 35 20.25 -0.13 -9.83
C THR A 35 21.37 0.89 -9.61
N PRO A 36 22.16 0.77 -8.53
CA PRO A 36 23.31 1.64 -8.31
C PRO A 36 24.32 1.69 -9.48
N ALA A 37 24.38 0.64 -10.30
CA ALA A 37 25.26 0.57 -11.48
C ALA A 37 24.72 1.38 -12.68
N ASP A 38 23.41 1.63 -12.72
CA ASP A 38 22.75 2.39 -13.79
C ASP A 38 22.78 3.90 -13.55
N VAL A 39 23.22 4.34 -12.36
CA VAL A 39 23.26 5.74 -11.96
C VAL A 39 24.68 6.31 -12.16
N PRO A 40 24.83 7.46 -12.84
CA PRO A 40 26.12 8.09 -13.00
C PRO A 40 26.79 8.41 -11.65
N VAL A 41 28.12 8.24 -11.60
CA VAL A 41 28.91 8.44 -10.38
C VAL A 41 28.72 9.86 -9.86
N GLY A 42 28.38 9.98 -8.56
CA GLY A 42 28.16 11.26 -7.89
C GLY A 42 26.74 11.82 -7.95
N GLN A 43 25.82 11.19 -8.68
CA GLN A 43 24.40 11.61 -8.74
C GLN A 43 23.51 10.95 -7.67
N MET A 44 24.06 10.01 -6.90
CA MET A 44 23.35 9.28 -5.87
C MET A 44 23.32 10.08 -4.57
N GLY A 45 22.13 10.41 -4.11
CA GLY A 45 21.88 11.17 -2.90
C GLY A 45 21.46 10.31 -1.71
N PRO A 46 20.93 10.94 -0.65
CA PRO A 46 20.47 10.24 0.54
C PRO A 46 19.31 9.28 0.26
N GLU A 47 19.11 8.34 1.18
CA GLU A 47 17.97 7.43 1.20
C GLU A 47 16.71 8.16 1.67
N VAL A 48 15.59 7.89 1.02
CA VAL A 48 14.29 8.50 1.26
C VAL A 48 13.19 7.46 1.27
N GLN A 49 12.10 7.78 1.97
CA GLN A 49 10.98 6.86 2.19
C GLN A 49 9.64 7.50 1.82
N GLY A 50 8.75 6.69 1.25
CA GLY A 50 7.36 7.02 0.92
C GLY A 50 6.43 5.87 1.28
N THR A 51 5.14 6.17 1.45
CA THR A 51 4.13 5.25 2.00
C THR A 51 2.73 5.49 1.43
N ALA A 52 2.28 4.59 0.55
CA ALA A 52 0.93 4.64 0.02
C ALA A 52 0.04 3.56 0.67
N CYS A 53 -1.20 3.90 1.04
CA CYS A 53 -2.10 3.00 1.74
C CYS A 53 -3.47 2.87 1.06
N ASN A 54 -4.01 1.66 1.09
CA ASN A 54 -5.41 1.39 0.81
C ASN A 54 -6.13 0.84 2.07
N TYR A 55 -7.43 1.05 2.09
CA TYR A 55 -8.30 0.76 3.21
C TYR A 55 -9.46 -0.11 2.76
N ALA A 56 -9.93 -0.97 3.65
CA ALA A 56 -11.16 -1.71 3.46
C ALA A 56 -11.96 -1.74 4.76
N VAL A 57 -13.28 -1.59 4.66
CA VAL A 57 -14.22 -1.64 5.78
C VAL A 57 -15.26 -2.71 5.54
N LEU A 58 -15.46 -3.56 6.54
CA LEU A 58 -16.43 -4.65 6.62
C LEU A 58 -16.32 -5.68 5.48
N GLY A 59 -15.23 -5.67 4.70
CA GLY A 59 -15.14 -6.44 3.46
C GLY A 59 -16.11 -5.95 2.36
N LEU A 60 -16.75 -4.79 2.55
CA LEU A 60 -17.78 -4.26 1.65
C LEU A 60 -17.30 -3.08 0.82
N VAL A 61 -16.49 -2.20 1.43
CA VAL A 61 -16.04 -0.95 0.81
C VAL A 61 -14.53 -0.93 0.88
N ALA A 62 -13.86 -0.85 -0.27
CA ALA A 62 -12.42 -0.73 -0.38
C ALA A 62 -12.03 0.50 -1.20
N TRP A 63 -11.06 1.28 -0.71
CA TRP A 63 -10.61 2.50 -1.37
C TRP A 63 -9.14 2.82 -1.09
N GLY A 64 -8.55 3.65 -1.95
CA GLY A 64 -7.21 4.22 -1.78
C GLY A 64 -6.19 3.67 -2.79
N ASP A 65 -4.99 4.25 -2.75
CA ASP A 65 -3.87 3.84 -3.58
C ASP A 65 -2.80 3.25 -2.67
N GLY A 66 -2.66 1.93 -2.72
CA GLY A 66 -1.62 1.19 -2.00
C GLY A 66 -0.49 0.76 -2.94
N GLY A 67 -0.38 1.37 -4.11
CA GLY A 67 0.54 0.99 -5.16
C GLY A 67 1.98 1.45 -4.91
N TYR A 68 2.92 0.77 -5.56
CA TYR A 68 4.33 1.19 -5.56
C TYR A 68 4.51 2.57 -6.21
N ALA A 69 3.70 2.91 -7.23
CA ALA A 69 3.78 4.19 -7.93
C ALA A 69 3.46 5.37 -7.00
N ALA A 70 2.34 5.31 -6.27
CA ALA A 70 1.97 6.34 -5.30
C ALA A 70 3.00 6.47 -4.17
N ALA A 71 3.53 5.34 -3.67
CA ALA A 71 4.54 5.36 -2.62
C ALA A 71 5.85 6.01 -3.11
N VAL A 72 6.25 5.74 -4.36
CA VAL A 72 7.42 6.36 -4.99
C VAL A 72 7.18 7.85 -5.24
N GLU A 73 6.00 8.23 -5.70
CA GLU A 73 5.65 9.64 -5.92
C GLU A 73 5.68 10.43 -4.61
N GLU A 74 5.17 9.88 -3.52
CA GLU A 74 5.29 10.50 -2.19
C GLU A 74 6.76 10.66 -1.77
N ALA A 75 7.59 9.62 -1.96
CA ALA A 75 9.01 9.70 -1.66
C ALA A 75 9.73 10.78 -2.50
N LYS A 76 9.38 10.89 -3.80
CA LYS A 76 9.93 11.92 -4.70
C LYS A 76 9.50 13.32 -4.32
N THR A 77 8.20 13.53 -4.07
CA THR A 77 7.64 14.85 -3.69
C THR A 77 8.21 15.34 -2.36
N ARG A 78 8.40 14.45 -1.38
CA ARG A 78 9.02 14.78 -0.09
C ARG A 78 10.51 15.13 -0.20
N SER A 79 11.23 14.50 -1.11
CA SER A 79 12.69 14.66 -1.25
C SER A 79 13.12 15.66 -2.33
N GLY A 80 12.21 16.05 -3.22
CA GLY A 80 12.52 16.81 -4.44
C GLY A 80 13.38 16.04 -5.44
N ALA A 81 13.44 14.71 -5.34
CA ALA A 81 14.22 13.87 -6.24
C ALA A 81 13.48 13.64 -7.55
N GLN A 82 14.22 13.64 -8.67
CA GLN A 82 13.64 13.33 -9.98
C GLN A 82 13.40 11.82 -10.11
N LEU A 83 14.30 11.02 -9.54
CA LEU A 83 14.28 9.56 -9.60
C LEU A 83 14.73 8.94 -8.28
N LEU A 84 14.29 7.70 -8.04
CA LEU A 84 14.74 6.86 -6.94
C LEU A 84 15.45 5.64 -7.52
N ALA A 85 16.65 5.35 -7.04
CA ALA A 85 17.44 4.16 -7.36
C ALA A 85 17.45 3.19 -6.18
N ASP A 86 17.74 1.92 -6.45
CA ASP A 86 17.78 0.84 -5.45
C ASP A 86 16.51 0.80 -4.57
N VAL A 87 15.35 0.94 -5.21
CA VAL A 87 14.07 0.97 -4.49
C VAL A 87 13.75 -0.42 -3.94
N LYS A 88 13.62 -0.48 -2.62
CA LYS A 88 13.09 -1.60 -1.85
C LYS A 88 11.67 -1.28 -1.45
N ALA A 89 10.81 -2.29 -1.44
CA ALA A 89 9.43 -2.10 -1.10
C ALA A 89 8.97 -3.16 -0.09
N ASP A 90 8.32 -2.68 0.95
CA ASP A 90 7.78 -3.46 2.05
C ASP A 90 6.28 -3.22 2.13
N ARG A 91 5.51 -4.28 2.40
CA ARG A 91 4.06 -4.16 2.57
C ARG A 91 3.67 -4.53 3.99
N THR A 92 3.00 -3.61 4.67
CA THR A 92 2.43 -3.85 5.99
C THR A 92 0.92 -4.01 5.88
N PHE A 93 0.38 -4.94 6.67
CA PHE A 93 -1.04 -5.22 6.74
C PHE A 93 -1.51 -5.09 8.18
N PHE A 94 -2.57 -4.33 8.37
CA PHE A 94 -3.21 -4.14 9.66
C PHE A 94 -4.69 -4.51 9.53
N ASN A 95 -5.18 -5.32 10.47
CA ASN A 95 -6.54 -5.82 10.45
C ASN A 95 -7.14 -5.83 11.85
N VAL A 96 -8.35 -5.28 11.96
CA VAL A 96 -9.15 -5.32 13.18
C VAL A 96 -10.34 -6.24 12.94
N LEU A 97 -10.21 -7.51 13.34
CA LEU A 97 -11.27 -8.52 13.32
C LEU A 97 -12.07 -8.60 12.00
N GLY A 98 -11.43 -8.34 10.86
CA GLY A 98 -12.09 -8.26 9.55
C GLY A 98 -12.99 -7.03 9.31
N VAL A 99 -13.24 -6.20 10.33
CA VAL A 99 -14.08 -5.00 10.25
C VAL A 99 -13.34 -3.84 9.58
N TYR A 100 -12.05 -3.70 9.87
CA TYR A 100 -11.19 -2.69 9.27
C TYR A 100 -9.90 -3.34 8.80
N GLN A 101 -9.52 -3.06 7.56
CA GLN A 101 -8.27 -3.49 6.98
C GLN A 101 -7.55 -2.25 6.44
N ARG A 102 -6.24 -2.19 6.69
CA ARG A 102 -5.35 -1.19 6.13
C ARG A 102 -4.13 -1.91 5.59
N SER A 103 -3.84 -1.74 4.30
CA SER A 103 -2.59 -2.20 3.72
C SER A 103 -1.80 -1.00 3.25
N CYS A 104 -0.53 -0.93 3.65
CA CYS A 104 0.36 0.14 3.27
C CYS A 104 1.59 -0.44 2.58
N THR A 105 1.94 0.14 1.45
CA THR A 105 3.18 -0.12 0.72
C THR A 105 4.15 0.98 1.08
N GLN A 106 5.22 0.61 1.78
CA GLN A 106 6.34 1.45 2.10
C GLN A 106 7.43 1.22 1.05
N VAL A 107 7.99 2.29 0.52
CA VAL A 107 9.13 2.23 -0.40
C VAL A 107 10.28 3.01 0.18
N THR A 108 11.47 2.43 0.10
CA THR A 108 12.73 3.04 0.53
C THR A 108 13.68 2.99 -0.65
N GLY A 109 14.34 4.11 -0.97
CA GLY A 109 15.30 4.14 -2.07
C GLY A 109 16.20 5.36 -2.02
N LYS A 110 17.28 5.34 -2.78
CA LYS A 110 18.23 6.45 -2.86
C LYS A 110 17.78 7.47 -3.88
N THR A 111 17.87 8.74 -3.53
CA THR A 111 17.56 9.83 -4.46
C THR A 111 18.61 9.89 -5.58
N VAL A 112 18.16 10.24 -6.78
CA VAL A 112 19.03 10.56 -7.91
C VAL A 112 18.67 11.95 -8.42
N ARG A 113 19.70 12.78 -8.62
CA ARG A 113 19.58 14.16 -9.10
C ARG A 113 20.31 14.37 -10.42
#